data_AF-A0A848XUM1-F1
#
_entry.id   AF-A0A848XUM1-F1
#
_cell.length_a   1.000
_cell.length_b   1.000
_cell.length_c   1.000
_cell.angle_alpha   90.00
_cell.angle_beta   90.00
_cell.angle_gamma   90.00
#
_symmetry.space_group_name_H-M   'P 1'
#
loop_
_entity.id
_entity.type
_entity.pdbx_description
1 polymer ?
#
loop_
_entity_poly.entity_id
_entity_poly.type
_entity_poly.pdbx_seq_one_letter_code
_entity_poly.pdbx_strand_id
1 'polypeptide(L)'
;TGRTRRNRAMFGPAGTLYVYLSYGMHVCANVVTGRAGYPAAVLIRALEPLDGHAEMARRRGRDSDLCSGPGRLCEALGVRLEDDGTPLNGGPVRLEEGPRPAPEDIGVSGRIGISRGADLPLRFYLRGHPAVKLPRH
;
A
#
# COMPACT_ATOMS: atom_id res chain seq x y z
N THR A 1 1.35 -19.59 -9.47
CA THR A 1 2.53 -18.80 -9.88
C THR A 1 3.65 -19.04 -8.88
N GLY A 2 4.89 -19.22 -9.34
CA GLY A 2 6.03 -19.55 -8.50
C GLY A 2 6.74 -18.32 -7.89
N ARG A 3 7.67 -18.59 -6.97
CA ARG A 3 8.57 -17.59 -6.39
C ARG A 3 9.60 -17.13 -7.42
N THR A 4 9.79 -15.82 -7.55
CA THR A 4 10.75 -15.16 -8.42
C THR A 4 11.60 -14.18 -7.59
N ARG A 5 12.64 -13.57 -8.18
CA ARG A 5 13.38 -12.50 -7.50
C ARG A 5 12.49 -11.30 -7.14
N ARG A 6 11.56 -10.93 -8.04
CA ARG A 6 10.70 -9.73 -7.89
C ARG A 6 9.61 -9.82 -6.84
N ASN A 7 9.22 -11.03 -6.44
CA ASN A 7 8.18 -11.24 -5.44
C ASN A 7 8.68 -12.04 -4.24
N ARG A 8 10.00 -12.19 -4.09
CA ARG A 8 10.61 -13.00 -3.03
C ARG A 8 10.17 -12.53 -1.65
N ALA A 9 10.12 -11.22 -1.41
CA ALA A 9 9.69 -10.65 -0.13
C ALA A 9 8.28 -11.08 0.26
N MET A 10 7.36 -11.23 -0.71
CA MET A 10 5.98 -11.70 -0.46
C MET A 10 5.90 -13.14 0.10
N PHE A 11 6.97 -13.94 -0.05
CA PHE A 11 7.06 -15.28 0.55
C PHE A 11 7.79 -15.27 1.90
N GLY A 12 8.18 -14.10 2.41
CA GLY A 12 8.80 -13.90 3.72
C GLY A 12 7.82 -14.07 4.88
N PRO A 13 8.25 -13.79 6.12
CA PRO A 13 7.37 -13.79 7.29
C PRO A 13 6.33 -12.65 7.21
N ALA A 14 5.24 -12.81 7.96
CA ALA A 14 4.28 -11.72 8.15
C ALA A 14 4.94 -10.49 8.79
N GLY A 15 4.49 -9.30 8.42
CA GLY A 15 5.12 -8.03 8.85
C GLY A 15 6.34 -7.63 8.03
N THR A 16 6.66 -8.33 6.94
CA THR A 16 7.64 -7.87 5.95
C THR A 16 7.00 -6.84 5.01
N LEU A 17 7.74 -5.76 4.73
CA LEU A 17 7.41 -4.82 3.66
C LEU A 17 7.73 -5.46 2.31
N TYR A 18 6.73 -5.57 1.44
CA TYR A 18 6.91 -6.01 0.06
C TYR A 18 6.74 -4.82 -0.89
N VAL A 19 7.84 -4.40 -1.52
CA VAL A 19 7.88 -3.28 -2.45
C VAL A 19 8.14 -3.76 -3.87
N TYR A 20 7.41 -3.21 -4.83
CA TYR A 20 7.64 -3.51 -6.25
C TYR A 20 7.37 -2.31 -7.15
N LEU A 21 7.92 -2.36 -8.36
CA LEU A 21 7.68 -1.37 -9.40
C LEU A 21 6.47 -1.77 -10.26
N SER A 22 5.39 -1.01 -10.16
CA SER A 22 4.17 -1.14 -10.96
C SER A 22 4.34 -0.44 -12.31
N TYR A 23 4.07 -1.17 -13.40
CA TYR A 23 4.20 -0.71 -14.79
C TYR A 23 5.55 -0.03 -15.11
N GLY A 24 6.62 -0.40 -14.40
CA GLY A 24 7.95 0.17 -14.62
C GLY A 24 8.12 1.62 -14.11
N MET A 25 7.13 2.22 -13.46
CA MET A 25 7.14 3.65 -13.13
C MET A 25 6.83 3.96 -11.67
N HIS A 26 5.92 3.22 -11.04
CA HIS A 26 5.44 3.57 -9.70
C HIS A 26 5.83 2.54 -8.65
N VAL A 27 6.48 2.98 -7.58
CA VAL A 27 6.78 2.13 -6.43
C VAL A 27 5.49 1.87 -5.65
N CYS A 28 5.16 0.61 -5.38
CA CYS A 28 4.00 0.20 -4.59
C CYS A 28 4.45 -0.63 -3.39
N ALA A 29 3.85 -0.39 -2.23
CA ALA A 29 4.18 -1.05 -0.98
C ALA A 29 3.02 -1.92 -0.47
N ASN A 30 3.37 -3.11 0.01
CA ASN A 30 2.44 -4.09 0.59
C ASN A 30 2.96 -4.57 1.93
N VAL A 31 2.05 -5.06 2.76
CA VAL A 31 2.36 -5.75 4.02
C VAL A 31 2.16 -7.24 3.80
N VAL A 32 3.20 -8.05 4.04
CA VAL A 32 3.06 -9.52 4.03
C VAL A 32 2.24 -9.96 5.24
N THR A 33 1.23 -10.80 5.01
CA THR A 33 0.27 -11.24 6.05
C THR A 33 0.15 -12.75 6.18
N GLY A 34 0.67 -13.51 5.21
CA GLY A 34 0.64 -14.98 5.22
C GLY A 34 1.74 -15.61 6.07
N ARG A 35 1.63 -16.94 6.28
CA ARG A 35 2.74 -17.75 6.75
C ARG A 35 3.90 -17.72 5.75
N ALA A 36 5.13 -17.86 6.24
CA ALA A 36 6.31 -17.94 5.38
C ALA A 36 6.13 -19.03 4.29
N GLY A 37 6.53 -18.71 3.06
CA GLY A 37 6.34 -19.56 1.89
C GLY A 37 4.94 -19.49 1.26
N TYR A 38 3.98 -18.79 1.84
CA TYR A 38 2.65 -18.54 1.26
C TYR A 38 2.52 -17.08 0.79
N PRO A 39 2.30 -16.82 -0.51
CA PRO A 39 2.31 -15.47 -1.06
C PRO A 39 1.00 -14.72 -0.78
N ALA A 40 0.88 -14.15 0.41
CA ALA A 40 -0.24 -13.30 0.80
C ALA A 40 0.25 -11.97 1.36
N ALA A 41 -0.23 -10.88 0.75
CA ALA A 41 0.08 -9.52 1.15
C ALA A 41 -1.09 -8.58 0.90
N VAL A 42 -1.12 -7.47 1.63
CA VAL A 42 -2.11 -6.40 1.52
C VAL A 42 -1.44 -5.16 0.93
N LEU A 43 -1.95 -4.69 -0.22
CA LEU A 43 -1.48 -3.44 -0.84
C LEU A 43 -2.02 -2.23 -0.07
N ILE A 44 -1.13 -1.30 0.29
CA ILE A 44 -1.54 -0.01 0.82
C ILE A 44 -1.88 0.90 -0.36
N ARG A 45 -3.12 1.41 -0.41
CA ARG A 45 -3.64 2.12 -1.59
C ARG A 45 -3.78 3.62 -1.41
N ALA A 46 -4.07 4.06 -0.20
CA ALA A 46 -4.19 5.47 0.13
C ALA A 46 -3.94 5.69 1.61
N LEU A 47 -3.52 6.90 1.98
CA LEU A 47 -3.33 7.34 3.36
C LEU A 47 -3.85 8.76 3.55
N GLU A 48 -4.28 9.07 4.76
CA GLU A 48 -4.37 10.44 5.25
C GLU A 48 -2.99 10.85 5.79
N PRO A 49 -2.34 11.88 5.24
CA PRO A 49 -1.13 12.42 5.83
C PRO A 49 -1.43 13.06 7.18
N LEU A 50 -0.76 12.63 8.24
CA LEU A 50 -0.91 13.19 9.59
C LEU A 50 0.19 14.21 9.92
N ASP A 51 1.39 14.02 9.36
CA ASP A 51 2.56 14.87 9.57
C ASP A 51 3.47 14.84 8.32
N GLY A 52 4.51 15.67 8.27
CA GLY A 52 5.52 15.66 7.21
C GLY A 52 5.05 16.22 5.88
N HIS A 53 3.95 16.98 5.86
CA HIS A 53 3.30 17.51 4.65
C HIS A 53 4.28 18.25 3.72
N ALA A 54 5.16 19.10 4.26
CA ALA A 54 6.13 19.85 3.46
C ALA A 54 7.13 18.94 2.73
N GLU A 55 7.63 17.90 3.40
CA GLU A 55 8.55 16.94 2.79
C GLU A 55 7.84 16.04 1.78
N MET A 56 6.61 15.62 2.07
CA MET A 56 5.76 14.91 1.12
C MET A 56 5.52 15.76 -0.14
N ALA A 57 5.17 17.04 0.03
CA ALA A 57 4.92 17.95 -1.07
C ALA A 57 6.18 18.19 -1.91
N ARG A 58 7.33 18.34 -1.25
CA ARG A 58 8.65 18.46 -1.92
C ARG A 58 8.95 17.23 -2.77
N ARG A 59 8.73 16.02 -2.25
CA ARG A 59 8.94 14.76 -2.99
C ARG A 59 7.98 14.62 -4.16
N ARG A 60 6.71 15.00 -3.99
CA ARG A 60 5.66 14.93 -5.02
C ARG A 60 5.71 16.08 -6.04
N GLY A 61 6.47 17.15 -5.77
CA GLY A 61 6.46 18.39 -6.54
C GLY A 61 5.12 19.13 -6.56
N ARG A 62 4.25 18.89 -5.56
CA ARG A 62 2.91 19.50 -5.41
C ARG A 62 2.42 19.33 -3.98
N ASP A 63 1.52 20.19 -3.53
CA ASP A 63 0.97 20.20 -2.16
C ASP A 63 -0.38 19.48 -2.00
N SER A 64 -1.01 19.09 -3.11
CA SER A 64 -2.34 18.47 -3.15
C SER A 64 -2.29 17.02 -3.61
N ASP A 65 -3.26 16.23 -3.16
CA ASP A 65 -3.45 14.83 -3.57
C ASP A 65 -2.20 13.95 -3.32
N LEU A 66 -1.60 14.11 -2.14
CA LEU A 66 -0.30 13.55 -1.76
C LEU A 66 -0.31 12.02 -1.63
N CYS A 67 -1.39 11.44 -1.10
CA CYS A 67 -1.40 10.03 -0.70
C CYS A 67 -2.63 9.25 -1.18
N SER A 68 -3.31 9.69 -2.24
CA SER A 68 -4.57 9.09 -2.72
C SER A 68 -4.41 7.93 -3.73
N GLY A 69 -3.23 7.32 -3.78
CA GLY A 69 -2.92 6.22 -4.67
C GLY A 69 -1.64 5.48 -4.26
N PRO A 70 -1.47 4.21 -4.65
CA PRO A 70 -0.37 3.38 -4.17
C PRO A 70 1.02 3.91 -4.58
N GLY A 71 1.17 4.39 -5.82
CA GLY A 71 2.42 5.05 -6.25
C GLY A 71 2.64 6.40 -5.56
N ARG A 72 1.56 7.17 -5.42
CA ARG A 72 1.56 8.52 -4.84
C ARG A 72 1.99 8.52 -3.38
N LEU A 73 1.43 7.62 -2.58
CA LEU A 73 1.77 7.52 -1.17
C LEU A 73 3.22 7.05 -0.98
N CYS A 74 3.73 6.13 -1.80
CA CYS A 74 5.12 5.69 -1.72
C CYS A 74 6.08 6.84 -2.04
N GLU A 75 5.79 7.61 -3.09
CA GLU A 75 6.58 8.80 -3.46
C GLU A 75 6.56 9.86 -2.34
N ALA A 76 5.38 10.15 -1.78
CA ALA A 76 5.23 11.09 -0.67
C ALA A 76 5.99 10.62 0.59
N LEU A 77 5.86 9.35 0.97
CA LEU A 77 6.56 8.76 2.11
C LEU A 77 8.05 8.50 1.86
N GLY A 78 8.51 8.62 0.61
CA GLY A 78 9.89 8.33 0.25
C GLY A 78 10.24 6.84 0.32
N VAL A 79 9.25 5.96 0.15
CA VAL A 79 9.45 4.51 0.05
C VAL A 79 10.11 4.19 -1.28
N ARG A 80 11.19 3.43 -1.23
CA ARG A 80 12.01 3.08 -2.38
C ARG A 80 12.06 1.56 -2.57
N LEU A 81 12.56 1.12 -3.74
CA LEU A 81 12.71 -0.30 -4.04
C LEU A 81 13.70 -1.00 -3.09
N GLU A 82 14.67 -0.28 -2.54
CA GLU A 82 15.66 -0.80 -1.60
C GLU A 82 15.06 -1.14 -0.23
N ASP A 83 13.85 -0.66 0.08
CA ASP A 83 13.13 -1.01 1.29
C ASP A 83 12.46 -2.40 1.21
N ASP A 84 12.45 -3.04 0.03
CA ASP A 84 11.85 -4.37 -0.16
C ASP A 84 12.48 -5.42 0.76
N GLY A 85 11.62 -6.17 1.47
CA GLY A 85 12.03 -7.22 2.38
C GLY A 85 12.40 -6.76 3.79
N THR A 86 12.33 -5.46 4.09
CA THR A 86 12.59 -4.94 5.44
C THR A 86 11.44 -5.25 6.41
N PRO A 87 11.72 -5.41 7.72
CA PRO A 87 10.68 -5.61 8.72
C PRO A 87 9.92 -4.32 9.02
N LEU A 88 8.59 -4.40 9.15
CA LEU A 88 7.76 -3.25 9.56
C LEU A 88 7.83 -2.98 11.07
N ASN A 89 8.40 -3.90 11.85
CA ASN A 89 8.72 -3.70 13.25
C ASN A 89 10.23 -3.39 13.37
N GLY A 90 10.57 -2.11 13.47
CA GLY A 90 11.95 -1.64 13.66
C GLY A 90 12.75 -1.37 12.38
N GLY A 91 12.15 -1.51 11.19
CA GLY A 91 12.77 -1.12 9.93
C GLY A 91 12.64 0.39 9.60
N PRO A 92 13.10 0.80 8.40
CA PRO A 92 13.01 2.18 7.93
C PRO A 92 11.57 2.64 7.70
N VAL A 93 10.70 1.72 7.29
CA VAL A 93 9.24 1.89 7.24
C VAL A 93 8.65 1.12 8.41
N ARG A 94 7.80 1.78 9.19
CA ARG A 94 7.13 1.18 10.34
C ARG A 94 5.62 1.15 10.17
N LEU A 95 5.00 0.10 10.72
CA LEU A 95 3.56 0.02 10.88
C LEU A 95 3.24 0.07 12.37
N GLU A 96 2.51 1.10 12.77
CA GLU A 96 2.11 1.34 14.15
C GLU A 96 0.60 1.18 14.29
N GLU A 97 0.15 0.76 15.48
CA GLU A 97 -1.28 0.59 15.74
C GLU A 97 -1.97 1.95 15.82
N GLY A 98 -3.02 2.12 15.01
CA GLY A 98 -3.85 3.32 15.01
C GLY A 98 -5.28 3.02 15.48
N PRO A 99 -6.16 4.04 15.49
CA PRO A 99 -7.57 3.87 15.83
C PRO A 99 -8.23 2.82 14.93
N ARG A 100 -9.05 1.94 15.53
CA ARG A 100 -9.80 0.93 14.78
C ARG A 100 -11.11 1.55 14.27
N PRO A 101 -11.36 1.58 12.95
CA PRO A 101 -12.62 2.08 12.42
C PRO A 101 -13.78 1.14 12.79
N ALA A 102 -14.99 1.69 12.91
CA ALA A 102 -16.19 0.89 13.10
C ALA A 102 -16.46 0.04 11.85
N PRO A 103 -16.95 -1.20 11.97
CA PRO A 103 -17.21 -2.06 10.81
C PRO A 103 -18.10 -1.43 9.73
N GLU A 104 -19.08 -0.63 10.12
CA GLU A 104 -19.99 0.10 9.22
C GLU A 104 -19.28 1.17 8.36
N ASP A 105 -18.19 1.74 8.86
CA ASP A 105 -17.36 2.73 8.14
C ASP A 105 -16.48 2.08 7.07
N ILE A 106 -16.38 0.75 7.07
CA ILE A 106 -15.55 0.01 6.12
C ILE A 106 -16.37 -0.32 4.87
N GLY A 107 -15.97 0.29 3.76
CA GLY A 107 -16.39 -0.05 2.42
C GLY A 107 -15.63 -1.26 1.87
N VAL A 108 -16.33 -2.10 1.10
CA VAL A 108 -15.76 -3.23 0.39
C VAL A 108 -16.08 -3.09 -1.10
N SER A 109 -15.12 -3.36 -1.97
CA SER A 109 -15.33 -3.37 -3.41
C SER A 109 -14.41 -4.37 -4.12
N GLY A 110 -14.63 -4.49 -5.43
CA GLY A 110 -13.64 -5.03 -6.36
C GLY A 110 -12.29 -4.30 -6.28
N ARG A 111 -11.22 -5.00 -6.67
CA ARG A 111 -9.87 -4.43 -6.73
C ARG A 111 -9.69 -3.58 -7.99
N ILE A 112 -8.92 -2.51 -7.87
CA ILE A 112 -8.69 -1.52 -8.95
C ILE A 112 -7.34 -1.76 -9.62
N GLY A 113 -7.32 -1.71 -10.96
CA GLY A 113 -6.10 -1.76 -11.77
C GLY A 113 -5.55 -3.17 -12.00
N ILE A 114 -6.42 -4.19 -11.96
CA ILE A 114 -6.06 -5.58 -12.24
C ILE A 114 -7.03 -6.20 -13.23
N SER A 115 -6.56 -7.16 -14.03
CA SER A 115 -7.39 -7.87 -15.02
C SER A 115 -8.01 -9.18 -14.48
N ARG A 116 -7.46 -9.76 -13.41
CA ARG A 116 -7.94 -11.03 -12.84
C ARG A 116 -8.41 -10.86 -11.41
N GLY A 117 -9.61 -11.36 -11.11
CA GLY A 117 -10.24 -11.25 -9.79
C GLY A 117 -10.51 -9.81 -9.39
N ALA A 118 -10.83 -8.95 -10.37
CA ALA A 118 -11.20 -7.55 -10.15
C ALA A 118 -12.57 -7.43 -9.48
N ASP A 119 -13.45 -8.39 -9.72
CA ASP A 119 -14.77 -8.59 -9.14
C ASP A 119 -14.75 -9.08 -7.69
N LEU A 120 -13.66 -9.72 -7.26
CA LEU A 120 -13.53 -10.24 -5.89
C LEU A 120 -13.52 -9.09 -4.86
N PRO A 121 -14.23 -9.24 -3.73
CA PRO A 121 -14.39 -8.21 -2.68
C PRO A 121 -13.12 -8.09 -1.81
N LEU A 122 -12.00 -7.74 -2.44
CA LEU A 122 -10.65 -7.74 -1.85
C LEU A 122 -10.04 -6.33 -1.81
N ARG A 123 -10.88 -5.29 -1.86
CA ARG A 123 -10.49 -3.90 -1.58
C ARG A 123 -11.33 -3.38 -0.42
N PHE A 124 -10.65 -2.99 0.65
CA PHE A 124 -11.21 -2.39 1.84
C PHE A 124 -10.81 -0.91 1.92
N TYR A 125 -11.70 -0.04 2.38
CA TYR A 125 -11.47 1.41 2.47
C TYR A 125 -12.44 2.06 3.46
N LEU A 126 -12.09 3.24 3.98
CA LEU A 126 -13.01 4.05 4.79
C LEU A 126 -14.02 4.78 3.89
N ARG A 127 -15.32 4.60 4.15
CA ARG A 127 -16.41 5.26 3.42
C ARG A 127 -16.34 6.77 3.61
N GLY A 128 -16.58 7.54 2.55
CA GLY A 128 -16.58 9.01 2.60
C GLY A 128 -15.21 9.67 2.82
N HIS A 129 -14.15 8.90 3.10
CA HIS A 129 -12.86 9.46 3.45
C HIS A 129 -12.18 10.13 2.22
N PRO A 130 -11.72 11.39 2.32
CA PRO A 130 -11.26 12.18 1.16
C PRO A 130 -10.02 11.62 0.44
N ALA A 131 -9.17 10.90 1.18
CA ALA A 131 -8.02 10.18 0.63
C ALA A 131 -8.41 9.00 -0.29
N VAL A 132 -9.63 8.46 -0.15
CA VAL A 132 -10.09 7.29 -0.91
C VAL A 132 -10.68 7.75 -2.24
N LYS A 133 -10.05 7.36 -3.35
CA LYS A 133 -10.62 7.53 -4.69
C LYS A 133 -11.43 6.30 -5.07
N LEU A 134 -12.71 6.50 -5.40
CA LEU A 134 -13.56 5.48 -6.01
C LEU A 134 -13.25 5.38 -7.51
N PRO A 135 -13.43 4.19 -8.12
CA PRO A 135 -13.39 4.07 -9.58
C PRO A 135 -14.36 5.07 -10.20
N ARG A 136 -13.93 5.78 -11.25
CA ARG A 136 -14.86 6.49 -12.12
C ARG A 136 -15.54 5.43 -12.99
N HIS A 137 -16.87 5.41 -12.99
CA HIS A 137 -17.66 4.59 -13.91
C HIS A 137 -17.55 5.13 -15.33
#